data_AF-A0A3G6P9D9-F1
#
_entry.id   AF-A0A3G6P9D9-F1
#
_cell.length_a   1.000
_cell.length_b   1.000
_cell.length_c   1.000
_cell.angle_alpha   90.00
_cell.angle_beta   90.00
_cell.angle_gamma   90.00
#
_symmetry.space_group_name_H-M   'P 1'
#
loop_
_entity.id
_entity.type
_entity.pdbx_description
1 polymer ?
#
loop_
_entity_poly.entity_id
_entity_poly.type
_entity_poly.pdbx_seq_one_letter_code
_entity_poly.pdbx_strand_id
1 'polypeptide(L)'
;MQNIRHQVQYINPRLLVWAVEYIDQLPDILMEDEKVIHIIDGLYNGISTLLLSTGSRLIFKGLETDDIEVIPHERITMVEYREPFIKINTEEYIFQFEKTDSSLTEEFCKTVNTVLGHVETQVAEESGLSVLELLEQLGSLRENGVLTDDEFIIQKKKLLEKL
;
A
#
# COMPACT_ATOMS: atom_id res chain seq x y z
N MET A 1 -8.49 -24.30 -2.92
CA MET A 1 -8.24 -23.04 -2.19
C MET A 1 -7.46 -23.34 -0.92
N GLN A 2 -6.34 -22.65 -0.71
CA GLN A 2 -5.63 -22.64 0.58
C GLN A 2 -6.61 -22.09 1.64
N ASN A 3 -6.55 -22.59 2.88
CA ASN A 3 -7.47 -22.13 3.93
C ASN A 3 -7.25 -20.62 4.16
N ILE A 4 -8.25 -19.79 3.82
CA ILE A 4 -8.17 -18.33 3.89
C ILE A 4 -7.81 -17.84 5.31
N ARG A 5 -8.24 -18.56 6.36
CA ARG A 5 -7.82 -18.27 7.74
C ARG A 5 -6.32 -18.43 7.93
N HIS A 6 -5.72 -19.47 7.38
CA HIS A 6 -4.27 -19.67 7.49
C HIS A 6 -3.50 -18.58 6.74
N GLN A 7 -4.00 -18.16 5.56
CA GLN A 7 -3.40 -17.07 4.80
C GLN A 7 -3.47 -15.76 5.60
N VAL A 8 -4.65 -15.40 6.10
CA VAL A 8 -4.84 -14.18 6.87
C VAL A 8 -4.01 -14.17 8.15
N GLN A 9 -3.95 -15.30 8.87
CA GLN A 9 -3.14 -15.40 10.09
C GLN A 9 -1.63 -15.27 9.82
N TYR A 10 -1.17 -15.72 8.65
CA TYR A 10 0.22 -15.52 8.23
C TYR A 10 0.50 -14.05 7.87
N ILE A 11 -0.43 -13.37 7.19
CA ILE A 11 -0.31 -11.97 6.77
C ILE A 11 -0.39 -11.04 7.98
N ASN A 12 -1.38 -11.22 8.84
CA ASN A 12 -1.57 -10.42 10.04
C ASN A 12 -1.96 -11.31 11.23
N PRO A 13 -0.98 -11.72 12.05
CA PRO A 13 -1.25 -12.54 13.22
C PRO A 13 -1.87 -11.77 14.39
N ARG A 14 -2.01 -10.44 14.29
CA ARG A 14 -2.48 -9.54 15.37
C ARG A 14 -3.84 -8.93 15.05
N LEU A 15 -4.62 -9.54 14.16
CA LEU A 15 -6.02 -9.15 13.98
C LEU A 15 -6.76 -9.24 15.32
N LEU A 16 -7.61 -8.25 15.58
CA LEU A 16 -8.46 -8.29 16.77
C LEU A 16 -9.44 -9.48 16.69
N VAL A 17 -9.81 -10.02 17.86
CA VAL A 17 -10.60 -11.26 17.98
C VAL A 17 -11.90 -11.20 17.17
N TRP A 18 -12.60 -10.07 17.24
CA TRP A 18 -13.85 -9.85 16.49
C TRP A 18 -13.61 -9.91 14.99
N ALA A 19 -12.47 -9.44 14.48
CA ALA A 19 -12.17 -9.50 13.06
C ALA A 19 -11.87 -10.92 12.55
N VAL A 20 -11.32 -11.77 13.41
CA VAL A 20 -11.03 -13.18 13.08
C VAL A 20 -12.32 -13.96 12.78
N GLU A 21 -13.44 -13.62 13.42
CA GLU A 21 -14.73 -14.30 13.23
C GLU A 21 -15.30 -14.12 11.82
N TYR A 22 -14.89 -13.06 11.11
CA TYR A 22 -15.42 -12.72 9.78
C TYR A 22 -14.52 -13.13 8.61
N ILE A 23 -13.36 -13.74 8.88
CA ILE A 23 -12.41 -14.16 7.82
C ILE A 23 -13.04 -15.17 6.84
N ASP A 24 -13.96 -16.01 7.33
CA ASP A 24 -14.61 -17.02 6.48
C ASP A 24 -15.55 -16.43 5.42
N GLN A 25 -15.90 -15.14 5.53
CA GLN A 25 -16.72 -14.43 4.55
C GLN A 25 -15.90 -13.84 3.41
N LEU A 26 -14.57 -13.77 3.55
CA LEU A 26 -13.70 -13.17 2.53
C LEU A 26 -13.79 -13.86 1.15
N PRO A 27 -13.92 -15.20 1.04
CA PRO A 27 -14.06 -15.87 -0.25
C PRO A 27 -15.29 -15.41 -1.05
N ASP A 28 -16.36 -14.93 -0.40
CA ASP A 28 -17.56 -14.44 -1.09
C ASP A 28 -17.37 -13.03 -1.67
N ILE A 29 -16.33 -12.31 -1.25
CA ILE A 29 -16.02 -10.92 -1.63
C ILE A 29 -14.89 -10.88 -2.66
N LEU A 30 -13.99 -11.85 -2.60
CA LEU A 30 -12.84 -12.00 -3.50
C LEU A 30 -13.25 -12.68 -4.81
N MET A 31 -12.59 -12.30 -5.90
CA MET A 31 -12.71 -13.04 -7.17
C MET A 31 -12.00 -14.40 -7.07
N GLU A 32 -12.35 -15.36 -7.94
CA GLU A 32 -11.91 -16.77 -7.86
C GLU A 32 -10.38 -16.97 -7.73
N ASP A 33 -9.58 -16.12 -8.39
CA ASP A 33 -8.11 -16.16 -8.34
C ASP A 33 -7.48 -14.96 -7.60
N GLU A 34 -8.30 -14.13 -6.97
CA GLU A 34 -7.84 -12.94 -6.27
C GLU A 34 -7.24 -13.29 -4.91
N LYS A 35 -6.01 -12.83 -4.68
CA LYS A 35 -5.28 -13.08 -3.43
C LYS A 35 -5.26 -11.83 -2.56
N VAL A 36 -5.49 -12.03 -1.27
CA VAL A 36 -5.20 -11.02 -0.25
C VAL A 36 -3.69 -10.88 -0.12
N ILE A 37 -3.18 -9.67 -0.31
CA ILE A 37 -1.78 -9.28 -0.16
C ILE A 37 -1.52 -8.82 1.27
N HIS A 38 -2.37 -7.93 1.78
CA HIS A 38 -2.32 -7.48 3.17
C HIS A 38 -3.72 -7.29 3.74
N ILE A 39 -3.88 -7.46 5.05
CA ILE A 39 -5.14 -7.24 5.76
C ILE A 39 -4.90 -6.64 7.14
N ILE A 40 -5.74 -5.70 7.55
CA ILE A 40 -5.79 -5.13 8.89
C ILE A 40 -7.25 -4.93 9.32
N ASP A 41 -7.46 -4.80 10.62
CA ASP A 41 -8.73 -4.42 11.23
C ASP A 41 -8.64 -3.01 11.85
N GLY A 42 -9.78 -2.34 12.00
CA GLY A 42 -9.88 -0.99 12.53
C GLY A 42 -11.29 -0.43 12.39
N LEU A 43 -11.42 0.90 12.46
CA LEU A 43 -12.71 1.57 12.31
C LEU A 43 -12.76 2.37 11.01
N TYR A 44 -13.85 2.23 10.26
CA TYR A 44 -14.17 3.05 9.12
C TYR A 44 -15.55 3.67 9.34
N ASN A 45 -15.65 5.00 9.34
CA ASN A 45 -16.88 5.73 9.67
C ASN A 45 -17.52 5.30 11.01
N GLY A 46 -16.69 4.94 11.99
CA GLY A 46 -17.15 4.44 13.31
C GLY A 46 -17.58 2.97 13.32
N ILE A 47 -17.51 2.28 12.18
CA ILE A 47 -17.88 0.87 12.04
C ILE A 47 -16.62 0.00 12.04
N SER A 48 -16.67 -1.00 12.90
CA SER A 48 -15.83 -2.20 12.91
C SER A 48 -15.60 -2.77 11.50
N THR A 49 -14.40 -2.63 10.93
CA THR A 49 -14.14 -2.90 9.50
C THR A 49 -12.80 -3.62 9.28
N LEU A 50 -12.79 -4.59 8.36
CA LEU A 50 -11.58 -5.13 7.74
C LEU A 50 -11.18 -4.29 6.54
N LEU A 51 -9.90 -3.87 6.48
CA LEU A 51 -9.31 -3.27 5.31
C LEU A 51 -8.34 -4.25 4.66
N LEU A 52 -8.65 -4.65 3.44
CA LEU A 52 -7.89 -5.61 2.64
C LEU A 52 -7.23 -4.90 1.46
N SER A 53 -6.03 -5.36 1.10
CA SER A 53 -5.39 -5.05 -0.17
C SER A 53 -5.21 -6.33 -0.98
N THR A 54 -5.54 -6.23 -2.26
CA THR A 54 -5.36 -7.29 -3.28
C THR A 54 -4.38 -6.80 -4.34
N GLY A 55 -4.22 -7.54 -5.44
CA GLY A 55 -3.39 -7.08 -6.56
C GLY A 55 -3.92 -5.82 -7.27
N SER A 56 -5.22 -5.52 -7.18
CA SER A 56 -5.86 -4.50 -8.02
C SER A 56 -6.78 -3.53 -7.27
N ARG A 57 -7.09 -3.78 -6.01
CA ARG A 57 -8.07 -2.98 -5.25
C ARG A 57 -7.86 -3.07 -3.74
N LEU A 58 -8.25 -2.00 -3.05
CA LEU A 58 -8.53 -2.00 -1.62
C LEU A 58 -10.01 -2.32 -1.38
N ILE A 59 -10.29 -3.05 -0.30
CA ILE A 59 -11.64 -3.46 0.09
C ILE A 59 -11.85 -3.15 1.56
N PHE A 60 -12.90 -2.40 1.88
CA PHE A 60 -13.44 -2.22 3.22
C PHE A 60 -14.61 -3.17 3.39
N LYS A 61 -14.54 -4.09 4.36
CA LYS A 61 -15.65 -4.96 4.74
C LYS A 61 -16.08 -4.64 6.16
N GLY A 62 -17.27 -4.05 6.32
CA GLY A 62 -17.90 -3.89 7.62
C GLY A 62 -18.14 -5.26 8.27
N LEU A 63 -17.92 -5.38 9.58
CA LEU A 63 -17.99 -6.68 10.25
C LEU A 63 -19.41 -7.02 10.73
N GLU A 64 -20.15 -6.03 11.22
CA GLU A 64 -21.54 -6.22 11.64
C GLU A 64 -22.55 -5.81 10.57
N THR A 65 -22.08 -5.45 9.38
CA THR A 65 -22.90 -4.97 8.27
C THR A 65 -22.55 -5.68 6.97
N ASP A 66 -23.47 -5.62 6.01
CA ASP A 66 -23.22 -6.07 4.64
C ASP A 66 -22.49 -5.00 3.81
N ASP A 67 -22.01 -3.92 4.44
CA ASP A 67 -21.34 -2.83 3.74
C ASP A 67 -19.98 -3.29 3.22
N ILE A 68 -19.82 -3.11 1.91
CA ILE A 68 -18.59 -3.39 1.19
C ILE A 68 -18.28 -2.16 0.34
N GLU A 69 -17.12 -1.55 0.59
CA GLU A 69 -16.63 -0.45 -0.22
C GLU A 69 -15.31 -0.85 -0.86
N VAL A 70 -15.18 -0.56 -2.16
CA VAL A 70 -14.06 -1.02 -2.98
C VAL A 70 -13.43 0.17 -3.68
N ILE A 71 -12.10 0.28 -3.55
CA ILE A 71 -11.32 1.31 -4.24
C ILE A 71 -10.33 0.62 -5.19
N PRO A 72 -10.56 0.69 -6.51
CA PRO A 72 -9.58 0.25 -7.49
C PRO A 72 -8.25 0.97 -7.31
N HIS A 73 -7.15 0.24 -7.40
CA HIS A 73 -5.79 0.79 -7.27
C HIS A 73 -5.52 1.94 -8.24
N GLU A 74 -6.05 1.87 -9.46
CA GLU A 74 -5.94 2.93 -10.48
C GLU A 74 -6.54 4.28 -10.05
N ARG A 75 -7.45 4.28 -9.06
CA ARG A 75 -8.05 5.51 -8.52
C ARG A 75 -7.32 6.06 -7.30
N ILE A 76 -6.35 5.31 -6.75
CA ILE A 76 -5.63 5.67 -5.53
C ILE A 76 -4.42 6.52 -5.90
N THR A 77 -4.39 7.75 -5.41
CA THR A 77 -3.27 8.68 -5.62
C THR A 77 -2.25 8.60 -4.50
N MET A 78 -2.66 8.27 -3.28
CA MET A 78 -1.75 8.17 -2.12
C MET A 78 -2.34 7.29 -1.02
N VAL A 79 -1.48 6.54 -0.33
CA VAL A 79 -1.80 5.83 0.91
C VAL A 79 -0.75 6.19 1.96
N GLU A 80 -1.15 6.89 3.03
CA GLU A 80 -0.25 7.38 4.09
C GLU A 80 -0.80 6.98 5.47
N TYR A 81 0.08 6.50 6.35
CA TYR A 81 -0.26 6.38 7.77
C TYR A 81 0.12 7.65 8.52
N ARG A 82 -0.88 8.28 9.13
CA ARG A 82 -0.72 9.38 10.07
C ARG A 82 -1.58 9.08 11.28
N GLU A 83 -0.95 8.53 12.31
CA GLU A 83 -1.63 8.08 13.53
C GLU A 83 -2.66 9.11 14.03
N PRO A 84 -3.90 8.69 14.32
CA PRO A 84 -4.40 7.31 14.35
C PRO A 84 -5.00 6.81 13.02
N PHE A 85 -4.75 7.47 11.90
CA PHE A 85 -5.45 7.20 10.64
C PHE A 85 -4.54 6.72 9.52
N ILE A 86 -5.02 5.75 8.74
CA ILE A 86 -4.59 5.55 7.37
C ILE A 86 -5.45 6.45 6.49
N LYS A 87 -4.78 7.27 5.68
CA LYS A 87 -5.42 8.11 4.68
C LYS A 87 -5.21 7.51 3.31
N ILE A 88 -6.30 7.21 2.62
CA ILE A 88 -6.29 6.78 1.23
C ILE A 88 -6.89 7.90 0.41
N ASN A 89 -6.07 8.54 -0.40
CA ASN A 89 -6.51 9.61 -1.28
C ASN A 89 -6.85 9.02 -2.65
N THR A 90 -7.93 9.53 -3.20
CA THR A 90 -8.32 9.34 -4.61
C THR A 90 -8.42 10.72 -5.26
N GLU A 91 -8.74 10.78 -6.55
CA GLU A 91 -8.98 12.04 -7.25
C GLU A 91 -10.14 12.85 -6.65
N GLU A 92 -11.13 12.17 -6.06
CA GLU A 92 -12.39 12.77 -5.63
C GLU A 92 -12.56 12.82 -4.10
N TYR A 93 -12.03 11.82 -3.40
CA TYR A 93 -12.30 11.58 -1.97
C TYR A 93 -11.04 11.24 -1.18
N ILE A 94 -11.08 11.55 0.12
CA ILE A 94 -10.10 11.11 1.12
C ILE A 94 -10.81 10.17 2.08
N PHE A 95 -10.36 8.92 2.10
CA PHE A 95 -10.84 7.90 3.04
C PHE A 95 -9.97 7.90 4.29
N GLN A 96 -10.59 7.77 5.45
CA GLN A 96 -9.88 7.70 6.74
C GLN A 96 -10.25 6.41 7.46
N PHE A 97 -9.24 5.57 7.68
CA PHE A 97 -9.37 4.32 8.42
C PHE A 97 -8.61 4.44 9.74
N GLU A 98 -9.30 4.31 10.85
CA GLU A 98 -8.73 4.46 12.18
C GLU A 98 -8.08 3.17 12.66
N LYS A 99 -6.79 3.23 12.97
CA LYS A 99 -5.99 2.13 13.51
C LYS A 99 -4.81 2.66 14.33
N THR A 100 -4.71 2.19 15.56
CA THR A 100 -3.71 2.60 16.57
C THR A 100 -2.49 1.68 16.64
N ASP A 101 -2.39 0.65 15.79
CA ASP A 101 -1.22 -0.24 15.75
C ASP A 101 -0.20 0.26 14.74
N SER A 102 0.80 1.02 15.16
CA SER A 102 1.75 1.66 14.22
C SER A 102 2.51 0.64 13.36
N SER A 103 3.05 -0.42 13.97
CA SER A 103 3.92 -1.39 13.27
C SER A 103 3.25 -2.10 12.09
N LEU A 104 2.07 -2.69 12.29
CA LEU A 104 1.36 -3.41 11.21
C LEU A 104 0.69 -2.45 10.23
N THR A 105 0.33 -1.25 10.70
CA THR A 105 -0.27 -0.25 9.83
C THR A 105 0.76 0.34 8.86
N GLU A 106 1.97 0.58 9.32
CA GLU A 106 3.11 0.96 8.48
C GLU A 106 3.43 -0.13 7.45
N GLU A 107 3.43 -1.40 7.86
CA GLU A 107 3.63 -2.54 6.95
C GLU A 107 2.52 -2.63 5.88
N PHE A 108 1.26 -2.42 6.28
CA PHE A 108 0.13 -2.35 5.36
C PHE A 108 0.34 -1.24 4.32
N CYS A 109 0.58 0.00 4.76
CA CYS A 109 0.78 1.12 3.84
C CYS A 109 1.97 0.89 2.90
N LYS A 110 3.09 0.38 3.40
CA LYS A 110 4.27 0.03 2.60
C LYS A 110 3.94 -1.02 1.55
N THR A 111 3.21 -2.06 1.93
CA THR A 111 2.81 -3.15 1.03
C THR A 111 1.86 -2.63 -0.05
N VAL A 112 0.85 -1.84 0.32
CA VAL A 112 -0.09 -1.24 -0.63
C VAL A 112 0.64 -0.34 -1.63
N ASN A 113 1.48 0.58 -1.15
CA ASN A 113 2.25 1.48 -2.01
C ASN A 113 3.19 0.72 -2.97
N THR A 114 3.76 -0.41 -2.53
CA THR A 114 4.54 -1.30 -3.41
C THR A 114 3.67 -1.86 -4.55
N VAL A 115 2.43 -2.27 -4.25
CA VAL A 115 1.50 -2.81 -5.27
C VAL A 115 0.97 -1.71 -6.19
N LEU A 116 0.77 -0.49 -5.68
CA LEU A 116 0.35 0.67 -6.48
C LEU A 116 1.43 1.13 -7.47
N GLY A 117 2.66 0.61 -7.38
CA GLY A 117 3.80 1.16 -8.12
C GLY A 117 4.28 2.50 -7.56
N HIS A 118 3.69 2.97 -6.46
CA HIS A 118 4.11 4.15 -5.71
C HIS A 118 5.22 3.75 -4.74
N VAL A 119 6.35 3.33 -5.27
CA VAL A 119 7.53 3.05 -4.44
C VAL A 119 8.19 4.39 -4.09
N GLU A 120 7.93 4.89 -2.88
CA GLU A 120 8.97 5.63 -2.18
C GLU A 120 10.17 4.70 -2.04
N THR A 121 11.14 4.96 -2.89
CA THR A 121 12.34 4.16 -3.08
C THR A 121 13.23 4.34 -1.87
N GLN A 122 13.32 3.30 -1.04
CA GLN A 122 14.57 3.00 -0.37
C GLN A 122 15.05 1.61 -0.76
N VAL A 123 16.03 1.66 -1.66
CA VAL A 123 17.10 0.71 -1.99
C VAL A 123 16.72 -0.49 -2.87
N ALA A 124 17.15 -0.37 -4.13
CA ALA A 124 17.79 -1.36 -5.03
C ALA A 124 17.16 -2.78 -5.08
N GLU A 125 16.86 -3.38 -6.22
CA GLU A 125 17.51 -3.39 -7.53
C GLU A 125 16.47 -3.74 -8.62
N GLU A 126 16.72 -3.27 -9.85
CA GLU A 126 16.22 -3.79 -11.15
C GLU A 126 14.69 -3.98 -11.27
N SER A 127 13.95 -3.12 -11.96
CA SER A 127 13.99 -2.99 -13.42
C SER A 127 12.80 -2.11 -13.88
N GLY A 128 13.05 -1.10 -14.71
CA GLY A 128 11.98 -0.45 -15.49
C GLY A 128 12.01 1.08 -15.59
N LEU A 129 12.75 1.80 -14.76
CA LEU A 129 12.82 3.25 -14.87
C LEU A 129 13.55 3.66 -16.15
N SER A 130 12.90 4.48 -16.96
CA SER A 130 13.49 5.05 -18.15
C SER A 130 14.67 5.96 -17.77
N VAL A 131 15.67 6.05 -18.64
CA VAL A 131 16.87 6.87 -18.38
C VAL A 131 16.51 8.33 -18.07
N LEU A 132 15.38 8.82 -18.60
CA LEU A 132 14.87 10.17 -18.35
C LEU A 132 14.37 10.34 -16.91
N GLU A 133 13.63 9.37 -16.37
CA GLU A 133 13.14 9.41 -14.98
C GLU A 133 14.29 9.36 -13.98
N LEU A 134 15.33 8.56 -14.27
CA LEU A 134 16.55 8.52 -13.45
C LEU A 134 17.32 9.85 -13.47
N LEU A 135 17.28 10.59 -14.59
CA LEU A 135 17.90 11.91 -14.69
C LEU A 135 17.13 12.97 -13.91
N GLU A 136 15.79 12.89 -13.87
CA GLU A 136 14.96 13.78 -13.05
C GLU A 136 15.20 13.57 -11.55
N GLN A 137 15.20 12.31 -11.08
CA GLN A 137 15.52 11.99 -9.69
C GLN A 137 16.94 12.43 -9.30
N LEU A 138 17.92 12.26 -10.18
CA LEU A 138 19.28 12.72 -9.95
C LEU A 138 19.33 14.26 -9.79
N GLY A 139 18.50 15.00 -10.54
CA GLY A 139 18.34 16.44 -10.40
C GLY A 139 17.79 16.83 -9.02
N SER A 140 16.73 16.18 -8.57
CA SER A 140 16.12 16.44 -7.26
C SER A 140 17.08 16.14 -6.10
N LEU A 141 17.90 15.09 -6.19
CA LEU A 141 18.89 14.76 -5.15
C LEU A 141 19.98 15.85 -5.02
N ARG A 142 20.38 16.46 -6.14
CA ARG A 142 21.32 17.61 -6.13
C ARG A 142 20.67 18.85 -5.53
N GLU A 143 19.44 19.17 -5.93
CA GLU A 143 18.71 20.36 -5.44
C GLU A 143 18.44 20.27 -3.93
N ASN A 144 18.19 19.06 -3.42
CA ASN A 144 18.00 18.81 -2.00
C ASN A 144 19.32 18.72 -1.21
N GLY A 145 20.47 18.95 -1.85
CA GLY A 145 21.79 18.96 -1.21
C GLY A 145 22.29 17.57 -0.76
N VAL A 146 21.66 16.50 -1.26
CA VAL A 146 22.04 15.11 -0.97
C VAL A 146 23.29 14.71 -1.76
N LEU A 147 23.47 15.30 -2.95
CA LEU A 147 24.64 15.10 -3.80
C LEU A 147 25.42 16.39 -3.99
N THR A 148 26.74 16.28 -3.95
CA THR A 148 27.63 17.36 -4.38
C THR A 148 27.63 17.50 -5.91
N ASP A 149 28.03 18.67 -6.41
CA ASP A 149 28.08 18.93 -7.85
C ASP A 149 28.95 17.92 -8.61
N ASP A 150 30.05 17.49 -8.01
CA ASP A 150 30.97 16.50 -8.60
C ASP A 150 30.33 15.11 -8.68
N GLU A 151 29.65 14.66 -7.63
CA GLU A 151 28.95 13.37 -7.60
C GLU A 151 27.79 13.34 -8.60
N PHE A 152 27.06 14.45 -8.73
CA PHE A 152 26.01 14.62 -9.71
C PHE A 152 26.55 14.47 -11.15
N ILE A 153 27.66 15.14 -11.48
CA ILE A 153 28.24 15.10 -12.84
C ILE A 153 28.68 13.67 -13.20
N ILE A 154 29.30 12.95 -12.27
CA ILE A 154 29.76 11.57 -12.49
C ILE A 154 28.58 10.63 -12.77
N GLN A 155 27.50 10.73 -11.99
CA GLN A 155 26.34 9.86 -12.16
C GLN A 155 25.51 10.22 -13.39
N LYS A 156 25.34 11.52 -13.68
CA LYS A 156 24.65 12.01 -14.88
C LYS A 156 25.32 11.50 -16.15
N LYS A 157 26.66 11.53 -16.21
CA LYS A 157 27.41 11.03 -17.36
C LYS A 157 27.18 9.54 -17.58
N LYS A 158 27.24 8.73 -16.53
CA LYS A 158 26.99 7.28 -16.60
C LYS A 158 25.57 6.95 -17.06
N LEU A 159 24.58 7.75 -16.67
CA LEU A 159 23.19 7.56 -17.12
C LEU A 159 23.01 7.95 -18.59
N LEU A 160 23.64 9.04 -19.04
CA LEU A 160 23.61 9.46 -20.45
C LEU A 160 24.32 8.50 -21.40
N GLU A 161 25.31 7.72 -20.91
CA GLU A 161 25.97 6.67 -21.70
C GLU A 161 25.10 5.41 -21.89
N LYS A 162 23.99 5.29 -21.14
CA LYS A 162 23.01 4.19 -21.26
C LYS A 162 21.82 4.53 -22.15
N LEU A 163 21.78 5.76 -22.67
CA LEU A 163 20.80 6.26 -23.65
C LEU A 163 21.23 5.88 -25.07
#